data_AF-A0AAW1XE62-F1
#
_entry.id   AF-A0AAW1XE62-F1
#
_cell.length_a   1.000
_cell.length_b   1.000
_cell.length_c   1.000
_cell.angle_alpha   90.00
_cell.angle_beta   90.00
_cell.angle_gamma   90.00
#
_symmetry.space_group_name_H-M   'P 1'
#
loop_
_entity.id
_entity.type
_entity.pdbx_description
1 polymer ?
#
loop_
_entity_poly.entity_id
_entity_poly.type
_entity_poly.pdbx_seq_one_letter_code
_entity_poly.pdbx_strand_id
1 'polypeptide(L)'
;MLANTQSWGCVFNSFQDLEGDYLDHLKTRMGHNRVYAVGPLSLIHAGAGNLDRANLNTDSGADVMAWLDGCPDGSVLYVCFGSQKLLNSQQMEALANGPGLERGQIRVGSGKRARPKR
;
A
#
# COMPACT_ATOMS: atom_id res chain seq x y z
N MET A 1 7.45 20.39 -4.29
CA MET A 1 8.38 19.57 -5.12
C MET A 1 9.72 20.26 -5.40
N LEU A 2 9.79 21.61 -5.37
CA LEU A 2 10.99 22.40 -5.68
C LEU A 2 12.23 22.16 -4.79
N ALA A 3 12.07 21.67 -3.55
CA ALA A 3 13.20 21.42 -2.66
C ALA A 3 13.99 20.16 -3.06
N ASN A 4 13.29 19.10 -3.52
CA ASN A 4 13.95 17.82 -3.85
C ASN A 4 14.80 17.94 -5.12
N THR A 5 14.43 18.83 -6.04
CA THR A 5 15.19 19.05 -7.28
C THR A 5 16.53 19.75 -7.08
N GLN A 6 16.75 20.36 -5.91
CA GLN A 6 18.04 20.97 -5.53
C GLN A 6 18.91 20.05 -4.67
N SER A 7 18.42 18.85 -4.34
CA SER A 7 19.20 17.87 -3.58
C SER A 7 20.39 17.36 -4.39
N TRP A 8 21.39 16.79 -3.71
CA TRP A 8 22.51 16.15 -4.42
C TRP A 8 22.05 14.97 -5.28
N GLY A 9 21.00 14.25 -4.87
CA GLY A 9 20.43 13.13 -5.63
C GLY A 9 19.09 12.70 -5.06
N CYS A 10 18.33 11.93 -5.84
CA CYS A 10 17.01 11.46 -5.47
C CYS A 10 16.96 9.94 -5.37
N VAL A 11 16.27 9.44 -4.34
CA VAL A 11 16.09 8.01 -4.08
C VAL A 11 14.60 7.70 -4.12
N PHE A 12 14.22 6.72 -4.92
CA PHE A 12 12.85 6.29 -5.14
C PHE A 12 12.68 4.83 -4.73
N ASN A 13 11.61 4.54 -3.98
CA ASN A 13 11.18 3.16 -3.73
C ASN A 13 10.44 2.62 -4.96
N SER A 14 11.20 2.35 -6.01
CA SER A 14 10.73 1.87 -7.31
C SER A 14 11.85 1.04 -7.96
N PHE A 15 11.61 0.53 -9.16
CA PHE A 15 12.57 -0.25 -9.95
C PHE A 15 12.35 -0.02 -11.46
N GLN A 16 13.36 -0.37 -12.27
CA GLN A 16 13.40 -0.02 -13.69
C GLN A 16 12.22 -0.57 -14.50
N ASP A 17 11.82 -1.83 -14.25
CA ASP A 17 10.72 -2.45 -15.02
C ASP A 17 9.36 -1.82 -14.72
N LEU A 18 9.20 -1.11 -13.59
CA LEU A 18 7.97 -0.42 -13.23
C LEU A 18 7.91 1.02 -13.76
N GLU A 19 9.01 1.78 -13.63
CA GLU A 19 9.01 3.23 -13.88
C GLU A 19 10.21 3.73 -14.70
N GLY A 20 10.86 2.87 -15.50
CA GLY A 20 12.10 3.19 -16.22
C GLY A 20 12.05 4.50 -17.02
N ASP A 21 11.04 4.67 -17.86
CA ASP A 21 10.86 5.89 -18.67
C ASP A 21 10.71 7.14 -17.80
N TYR A 22 10.06 7.02 -16.64
CA TYR A 22 9.90 8.12 -15.69
C TYR A 22 11.20 8.46 -14.98
N LEU A 23 11.99 7.45 -14.59
CA LEU A 23 13.30 7.62 -13.98
C LEU A 23 14.27 8.32 -14.95
N ASP A 24 14.25 7.96 -16.23
CA ASP A 24 15.07 8.61 -17.25
C ASP A 24 14.61 10.05 -17.52
N HIS A 25 13.30 10.29 -17.59
CA HIS A 25 12.76 11.64 -17.64
C HIS A 25 13.23 12.49 -16.44
N LEU A 26 13.24 11.93 -15.23
CA LEU A 26 13.75 12.61 -14.05
C LEU A 26 15.24 12.93 -14.16
N LYS A 27 16.09 12.01 -14.64
CA LYS A 27 17.52 12.29 -14.84
C LYS A 27 17.72 13.50 -15.77
N THR A 28 16.98 13.56 -16.88
CA THR A 28 17.01 14.70 -17.80
C THR A 28 16.54 15.99 -17.13
N ARG A 29 15.42 15.94 -16.38
CA ARG A 29 14.85 17.12 -15.70
C ARG A 29 15.75 17.66 -14.59
N MET A 30 16.49 16.77 -13.92
CA MET A 30 17.40 17.12 -12.82
C MET A 30 18.79 17.53 -13.33
N GLY A 31 19.10 17.29 -14.61
CA GLY A 31 20.39 17.60 -15.20
C GLY A 31 21.54 16.69 -14.71
N HIS A 32 21.22 15.55 -14.08
CA HIS A 32 22.22 14.62 -13.56
C HIS A 32 21.67 13.20 -13.39
N ASN A 33 22.58 12.22 -13.42
CA ASN A 33 22.23 10.79 -13.32
C ASN A 33 22.05 10.26 -11.88
N ARG A 34 22.10 11.14 -10.87
CA ARG A 34 21.95 10.76 -9.44
C ARG A 34 20.47 10.57 -9.06
N VAL A 35 19.81 9.67 -9.76
CA VAL A 35 18.43 9.23 -9.55
C VAL A 35 18.49 7.72 -9.36
N TYR A 36 18.17 7.26 -8.16
CA TYR A 36 18.35 5.86 -7.74
C TYR A 36 17.00 5.24 -7.44
N ALA A 37 16.68 4.15 -8.13
CA ALA A 37 15.55 3.29 -7.83
C ALA A 37 16.06 2.13 -6.96
N VAL A 38 15.66 2.11 -5.68
CA VAL A 38 16.17 1.17 -4.65
C VAL A 38 15.10 0.20 -4.16
N GLY A 39 13.94 0.19 -4.82
CA GLY A 39 12.80 -0.60 -4.44
C GLY A 39 12.81 -2.02 -5.03
N PRO A 40 11.81 -2.82 -4.68
CA PRO A 40 10.76 -2.51 -3.70
C PRO A 40 11.25 -2.74 -2.25
N LEU A 41 11.21 -1.69 -1.42
CA LEU A 41 11.64 -1.71 -0.02
C LEU A 41 10.84 -2.70 0.84
N SER A 42 9.66 -3.14 0.38
CA SER A 42 8.87 -4.19 1.04
C SER A 42 9.59 -5.53 1.10
N LEU A 43 10.47 -5.84 0.13
CA LEU A 43 11.18 -7.12 0.09
C LEU A 43 12.34 -7.19 1.10
N ILE A 44 12.88 -6.05 1.53
CA ILE A 44 13.97 -5.99 2.51
C ILE A 44 13.55 -6.62 3.84
N HIS A 45 12.27 -6.48 4.17
CA HIS A 45 11.69 -6.96 5.43
C HIS A 45 11.19 -8.41 5.35
N ALA A 46 10.94 -8.91 4.14
CA ALA A 46 10.49 -10.28 3.90
C ALA A 46 11.59 -11.33 4.13
N GLY A 47 12.87 -10.96 3.94
CA GLY A 47 14.01 -11.84 4.19
C GLY A 47 14.45 -11.92 5.65
N ALA A 48 14.07 -10.95 6.48
CA ALA A 48 14.51 -10.83 7.86
C ALA A 48 13.37 -11.14 8.85
N GLY A 49 12.55 -12.16 8.59
CA GLY A 49 11.71 -12.86 9.57
C GLY A 49 10.79 -12.05 10.49
N ASN A 50 10.60 -10.75 10.25
CA ASN A 50 10.16 -9.86 11.31
C ASN A 50 9.08 -8.92 10.80
N LEU A 51 7.90 -9.42 10.43
CA LEU A 51 6.71 -8.68 9.95
C LEU A 51 6.17 -7.55 10.89
N ASP A 52 6.98 -7.06 11.82
CA ASP A 52 6.62 -6.19 12.95
C ASP A 52 6.38 -4.70 12.60
N ARG A 53 6.39 -4.31 11.31
CA ARG A 53 6.11 -2.91 10.93
C ARG A 53 4.65 -2.62 10.62
N ALA A 54 3.81 -3.65 10.52
CA ALA A 54 2.38 -3.47 10.67
C ALA A 54 2.08 -3.63 12.17
N ASN A 55 1.40 -2.66 12.76
CA ASN A 55 0.80 -2.79 14.08
C ASN A 55 -0.27 -3.89 14.01
N LEU A 56 0.17 -5.14 14.02
CA LEU A 56 -0.67 -6.32 14.12
C LEU A 56 -0.86 -6.51 15.62
N ASN A 57 -2.04 -6.16 16.09
CA ASN A 57 -2.62 -6.92 17.17
C ASN A 57 -2.56 -8.39 16.70
N THR A 58 -1.58 -9.14 17.21
CA THR A 58 -1.07 -10.39 16.62
C THR A 58 -2.18 -11.44 16.44
N ASP A 59 -3.25 -11.31 17.21
CA ASP A 59 -4.44 -12.16 17.14
C ASP A 59 -5.29 -11.93 15.88
N SER A 60 -5.37 -10.70 15.34
CA SER A 60 -6.25 -10.39 14.20
C SER A 60 -5.68 -10.81 12.83
N GLY A 61 -4.36 -10.97 12.73
CA GLY A 61 -3.70 -11.37 11.49
C GLY A 61 -3.89 -12.86 11.19
N ALA A 62 -3.82 -13.71 12.22
CA ALA A 62 -3.96 -15.15 12.08
C ALA A 62 -5.35 -15.56 11.56
N ASP A 63 -6.41 -14.95 12.07
CA ASP A 63 -7.79 -15.23 11.65
C ASP A 63 -8.03 -14.87 10.17
N VAL A 64 -7.43 -13.79 9.68
CA VAL A 64 -7.56 -13.36 8.29
C VAL A 64 -6.80 -14.30 7.36
N MET A 65 -5.59 -14.71 7.74
CA MET A 65 -4.79 -15.65 6.94
C MET A 65 -5.49 -17.00 6.84
N ALA A 66 -5.99 -17.55 7.96
CA ALA A 66 -6.73 -18.81 7.95
C ALA A 66 -8.01 -18.76 7.07
N TRP A 67 -8.69 -17.62 7.03
CA TRP A 67 -9.83 -17.43 6.13
C TRP A 67 -9.41 -17.34 4.65
N LEU A 68 -8.30 -16.65 4.35
CA LEU A 68 -7.75 -16.58 2.99
C LEU A 68 -7.33 -17.96 2.48
N ASP A 69 -6.71 -18.78 3.32
CA ASP A 69 -6.28 -20.16 2.99
C ASP A 69 -7.46 -21.07 2.62
N GLY A 70 -8.68 -20.74 3.06
CA GLY A 70 -9.91 -21.46 2.72
C GLY A 70 -10.56 -21.03 1.41
N CYS A 71 -10.07 -19.97 0.75
CA CYS A 71 -10.64 -19.44 -0.48
C CYS A 71 -9.93 -20.03 -1.73
N PRO A 72 -10.64 -20.25 -2.85
CA PRO A 72 -10.00 -20.61 -4.11
C PRO A 72 -8.99 -19.56 -4.59
N ASP A 73 -7.95 -20.02 -5.30
CA ASP A 73 -6.94 -19.14 -5.87
C ASP A 73 -7.56 -18.07 -6.79
N GLY A 74 -7.18 -16.82 -6.58
CA GLY A 74 -7.66 -15.68 -7.36
C GLY A 74 -9.13 -15.28 -7.11
N SER A 75 -9.82 -15.88 -6.11
CA SER A 75 -11.22 -15.55 -5.83
C SER A 75 -11.42 -14.39 -4.86
N VAL A 76 -10.34 -13.91 -4.20
CA VAL A 76 -10.41 -12.87 -3.18
C VAL A 76 -9.90 -11.53 -3.71
N LEU A 77 -10.67 -10.47 -3.47
CA LEU A 77 -10.29 -9.09 -3.82
C LEU A 77 -9.88 -8.32 -2.56
N TYR A 78 -8.66 -7.80 -2.54
CA TYR A 78 -8.20 -6.88 -1.50
C TYR A 78 -8.52 -5.43 -1.86
N VAL A 79 -9.18 -4.70 -0.95
CA VAL A 79 -9.55 -3.29 -1.12
C VAL A 79 -9.00 -2.47 0.05
N CYS A 80 -8.19 -1.45 -0.24
CA CYS A 80 -7.60 -0.57 0.77
C CYS A 80 -7.38 0.85 0.22
N PHE A 81 -7.70 1.87 1.02
CA PHE A 81 -7.59 3.29 0.65
C PHE A 81 -6.38 3.99 1.31
N GLY A 82 -5.48 3.21 1.92
CA GLY A 82 -4.35 3.73 2.67
C GLY A 82 -4.73 4.28 4.05
N SER A 83 -3.73 4.67 4.83
CA SER A 83 -3.90 5.03 6.24
C SER A 83 -4.49 6.42 6.50
N GLN A 84 -4.54 7.28 5.48
CA GLN A 84 -4.92 8.69 5.63
C GLN A 84 -6.32 9.02 5.12
N LYS A 85 -6.98 8.11 4.40
CA LYS A 85 -8.29 8.35 3.80
C LYS A 85 -9.35 7.58 4.57
N LEU A 86 -10.41 8.30 4.97
CA LEU A 86 -11.63 7.74 5.51
C LEU A 86 -12.74 8.00 4.50
N LEU A 87 -13.38 6.93 4.03
CA LEU A 87 -14.56 7.03 3.19
C LEU A 87 -15.76 7.45 4.04
N ASN A 88 -16.63 8.28 3.46
CA ASN A 88 -17.91 8.56 4.08
C ASN A 88 -18.87 7.37 3.88
N SER A 89 -19.98 7.36 4.63
CA SER A 89 -20.91 6.22 4.64
C SER A 89 -21.50 5.92 3.26
N GLN A 90 -21.78 6.95 2.45
CA GLN A 90 -22.33 6.78 1.10
C GLN A 90 -21.32 6.14 0.14
N GLN A 91 -20.05 6.52 0.23
CA GLN A 91 -18.97 5.90 -0.55
C GLN A 91 -18.74 4.44 -0.15
N MET A 92 -18.85 4.14 1.15
CA MET A 92 -18.74 2.77 1.66
C MET A 92 -19.89 1.89 1.17
N GLU A 93 -21.11 2.42 1.21
CA GLU A 93 -22.31 1.72 0.76
C GLU A 93 -22.28 1.48 -0.76
N ALA A 94 -21.87 2.47 -1.54
CA ALA A 94 -21.70 2.32 -2.98
C ALA A 94 -20.64 1.26 -3.36
N LEU A 95 -19.56 1.14 -2.57
CA LEU A 95 -18.58 0.07 -2.76
C LEU A 95 -19.19 -1.30 -2.43
N ALA A 96 -19.84 -1.44 -1.26
CA ALA A 96 -20.41 -2.70 -0.81
C ALA A 96 -21.51 -3.22 -1.77
N ASN A 97 -22.32 -2.32 -2.31
CA ASN A 97 -23.45 -2.64 -3.19
C ASN A 97 -23.09 -2.58 -4.69
N GLY A 98 -21.81 -2.35 -5.03
CA GLY A 98 -21.37 -2.24 -6.41
C GLY A 98 -21.39 -3.61 -7.10
N PRO A 99 -21.76 -3.69 -8.40
CA PRO A 99 -21.99 -4.95 -9.10
C PRO A 99 -20.75 -5.86 -9.27
N GLY A 100 -19.56 -5.37 -8.91
CA GLY A 100 -18.32 -6.15 -8.87
C GLY A 100 -17.99 -6.80 -7.52
N LEU A 101 -18.70 -6.44 -6.43
CA LEU A 101 -18.43 -6.89 -5.06
C LEU A 101 -19.43 -7.93 -4.53
N GLU A 102 -20.56 -8.10 -5.22
CA GLU A 102 -21.68 -8.99 -4.83
C GLU A 102 -21.39 -10.49 -4.98
N ARG A 103 -20.20 -10.88 -5.45
CA ARG A 103 -19.76 -12.29 -5.61
C ARG A 103 -18.55 -12.67 -4.75
N GLY A 104 -17.92 -11.72 -4.07
CA GLY A 104 -16.76 -11.96 -3.19
C GLY A 104 -17.16 -11.89 -1.72
N GLN A 105 -16.59 -12.76 -0.89
CA GLN A 105 -16.66 -12.61 0.57
C GLN A 105 -15.72 -11.46 0.98
N ILE A 106 -16.25 -10.42 1.62
CA ILE A 106 -15.49 -9.19 1.93
C ILE A 106 -15.59 -8.89 3.42
N ARG A 107 -14.44 -8.63 4.05
CA ARG A 107 -14.37 -8.07 5.41
C ARG A 107 -13.72 -6.69 5.34
N VAL A 108 -14.51 -5.65 5.54
CA VAL A 108 -14.03 -4.25 5.59
C VAL A 108 -13.50 -3.94 6.98
N GLY A 109 -12.19 -3.69 7.11
CA GLY A 109 -11.57 -3.26 8.36
C GLY A 109 -11.82 -1.77 8.64
N SER A 110 -12.67 -1.45 9.61
CA SER A 110 -12.83 -0.07 10.10
C SER A 110 -11.79 0.23 11.19
N GLY A 111 -10.70 0.88 10.83
CA GLY A 111 -9.71 1.42 11.78
C GLY A 111 -10.23 2.67 12.48
N LYS A 112 -11.13 2.53 13.46
CA LYS A 112 -11.54 3.67 14.32
C LYS A 112 -10.41 4.02 15.29
N ARG A 113 -9.62 5.06 15.01
CA ARG A 113 -8.80 5.71 16.05
C ARG A 113 -9.74 6.46 17.01
N ALA A 114 -9.81 6.01 18.26
CA ALA A 114 -10.39 6.79 19.33
C ALA A 114 -9.60 8.09 19.50
N ARG A 115 -10.28 9.25 19.46
CA ARG A 115 -9.68 10.53 19.85
C ARG A 115 -9.57 10.57 21.39
N PRO A 116 -8.42 10.92 21.97
CA PRO A 116 -8.35 11.21 23.40
C PRO A 116 -9.12 12.51 23.69
N LYS A 117 -9.98 12.46 24.72
CA LYS A 117 -10.62 13.65 25.28
C LYS A 117 -9.54 14.53 25.93
N ARG A 118 -9.52 15.82 25.58
CA ARG A 118 -8.87 16.86 26.37
C ARG A 118 -9.77 17.24 27.54
#